data_AF-A0A2W6ACZ8-F1
#
_entry.id   AF-A0A2W6ACZ8-F1
#
_cell.length_a   1.000
_cell.length_b   1.000
_cell.length_c   1.000
_cell.angle_alpha   90.00
_cell.angle_beta   90.00
_cell.angle_gamma   90.00
#
_symmetry.space_group_name_H-M   'P 1'
#
loop_
_entity.id
_entity.type
_entity.pdbx_description
1 polymer ?
#
loop_
_entity_poly.entity_id
_entity_poly.type
_entity_poly.pdbx_seq_one_letter_code
_entity_poly.pdbx_strand_id
1 'polypeptide(L)'
;MREFVELLNSRSVEYVIVGAHSFAFEARPRFTGDLDILLRPSPENALIMMRVLKDFGFGGLDISKAAFQTPDQVIELGRAPLRNDLLTSITGVSVEEAFSTRETAEIGESACSYWVRTR
;
A
#
# COMPACT_ATOMS: atom_id res chain seq x y z
N MET A 1 3.59 10.76 -0.02
CA MET A 1 3.35 9.60 -0.92
C MET A 1 4.65 8.92 -1.28
N ARG A 2 5.53 9.53 -2.10
CA ARG A 2 6.85 8.95 -2.45
C ARG A 2 7.66 8.49 -1.23
N GLU A 3 7.81 9.33 -0.22
CA GLU A 3 8.54 8.99 1.02
C GLU A 3 7.96 7.79 1.75
N PHE A 4 6.64 7.59 1.70
CA PHE A 4 6.00 6.43 2.32
C PHE A 4 6.34 5.16 1.53
N VAL A 5 6.24 5.21 0.20
CA VAL A 5 6.63 4.10 -0.70
C VAL A 5 8.11 3.76 -0.56
N GLU A 6 8.99 4.75 -0.47
CA GLU A 6 10.42 4.58 -0.19
C GLU A 6 10.65 3.88 1.16
N LEU A 7 9.90 4.27 2.19
CA LEU A 7 9.97 3.60 3.48
C LEU A 7 9.50 2.14 3.41
N LEU A 8 8.37 1.87 2.75
CA LEU A 8 7.88 0.50 2.52
C LEU A 8 8.94 -0.37 1.81
N ASN A 9 9.55 0.16 0.75
CA ASN A 9 10.62 -0.50 0.01
C ASN A 9 11.84 -0.76 0.90
N SER A 10 12.30 0.25 1.64
CA SER A 10 13.48 0.13 2.51
C SER A 10 13.30 -0.88 3.64
N ARG A 11 12.04 -1.13 4.04
CA ARG A 11 11.65 -2.08 5.08
C ARG A 11 11.26 -3.45 4.50
N SER A 12 11.33 -3.62 3.17
CA SER A 12 10.92 -4.84 2.45
C SER A 12 9.48 -5.26 2.77
N VAL A 13 8.58 -4.29 2.85
CA VAL A 13 7.14 -4.55 3.01
C VAL A 13 6.61 -5.23 1.76
N GLU A 14 5.80 -6.24 1.94
CA GLU A 14 5.05 -6.87 0.85
C GLU A 14 3.76 -6.08 0.60
N TYR A 15 3.74 -5.28 -0.46
CA TYR A 15 2.60 -4.45 -0.84
C TYR A 15 2.41 -4.38 -2.36
N VAL A 16 1.22 -3.97 -2.76
CA VAL A 16 0.84 -3.64 -4.12
C VAL A 16 -0.04 -2.39 -4.09
N ILE A 17 0.26 -1.40 -4.93
CA ILE A 17 -0.60 -0.23 -5.10
C ILE A 17 -1.80 -0.61 -5.96
N VAL A 18 -3.00 -0.30 -5.50
CA VAL A 18 -4.29 -0.63 -6.15
C VAL A 18 -5.12 0.63 -6.39
N GLY A 19 -6.35 0.47 -6.90
CA GLY A 19 -7.30 1.58 -7.06
C GLY A 19 -7.11 2.40 -8.34
N ALA A 20 -7.91 3.46 -8.50
CA ALA A 20 -7.94 4.28 -9.73
C ALA A 20 -6.58 4.91 -10.08
N HIS A 21 -5.71 5.08 -9.09
CA HIS A 21 -4.36 5.60 -9.27
C HIS A 21 -3.39 4.60 -9.93
N SER A 22 -3.69 3.30 -9.88
CA SER A 22 -2.94 2.28 -10.65
C SER A 22 -3.03 2.50 -12.17
N PHE A 23 -4.12 3.11 -12.65
CA PHE A 23 -4.32 3.42 -14.07
C PHE A 23 -3.49 4.62 -14.55
N ALA A 24 -3.01 5.47 -13.63
CA ALA A 24 -2.29 6.69 -13.95
C ALA A 24 -0.80 6.46 -14.25
N PHE A 25 -0.28 5.24 -14.04
CA PHE A 25 1.12 4.92 -14.25
C PHE A 25 1.53 4.85 -15.73
N GLU A 26 0.62 4.56 -16.66
CA GLU A 26 0.91 4.61 -18.10
C GLU A 26 0.94 6.04 -18.67
N ALA A 27 0.34 7.04 -18.00
CA ALA A 27 -0.04 8.32 -18.63
C ALA A 27 0.76 9.57 -18.17
N ARG A 28 1.96 9.38 -17.57
CA ARG A 28 2.70 10.38 -16.77
C ARG A 28 2.05 10.65 -15.41
N PRO A 29 2.55 10.03 -14.34
CA PRO A 29 1.92 10.09 -13.03
C PRO A 29 2.01 11.50 -12.43
N ARG A 30 0.92 12.27 -12.51
CA ARG A 30 0.67 13.36 -11.55
C ARG A 30 -0.10 12.75 -10.38
N PHE A 31 0.62 12.21 -9.40
CA PHE A 31 0.02 11.77 -8.15
C PHE A 31 -0.47 12.99 -7.36
N THR A 32 -1.75 13.29 -7.46
CA THR A 32 -2.43 14.33 -6.68
C THR A 32 -3.65 13.71 -6.00
N GLY A 33 -3.44 12.80 -5.05
CA GLY A 33 -4.56 12.16 -4.36
C GLY A 33 -4.15 11.01 -3.44
N ASP A 34 -5.15 10.36 -2.88
CA ASP A 34 -4.97 9.31 -1.88
C ASP A 34 -4.37 8.03 -2.52
N LEU A 35 -3.56 7.28 -1.76
CA LEU A 35 -2.94 6.03 -2.22
C LEU A 35 -3.63 4.83 -1.58
N ASP A 36 -4.20 3.94 -2.38
CA ASP A 36 -4.70 2.65 -1.91
C ASP A 36 -3.59 1.59 -2.01
N ILE A 37 -3.22 0.98 -0.89
CA ILE A 37 -2.09 0.06 -0.79
C ILE A 37 -2.58 -1.26 -0.22
N LEU A 38 -2.64 -2.30 -1.05
CA LEU A 38 -2.91 -3.66 -0.62
C LEU A 38 -1.66 -4.29 -0.02
N LEU A 39 -1.74 -4.66 1.26
CA LEU A 39 -0.70 -5.35 2.00
C LEU A 39 -0.93 -6.86 1.93
N ARG A 40 0.15 -7.66 1.91
CA ARG A 40 0.04 -9.08 2.21
C ARG A 40 -0.32 -9.25 3.70
N PRO A 41 -1.43 -9.92 4.05
CA PRO A 41 -1.85 -10.09 5.44
C PRO A 41 -1.11 -11.24 6.13
N SER A 42 0.22 -11.16 6.21
CA SER A 42 1.07 -12.16 6.87
C SER A 42 1.57 -11.69 8.24
N PRO A 43 1.87 -12.61 9.18
CA PRO A 43 2.46 -12.25 10.46
C PRO A 43 3.75 -11.45 10.36
N GLU A 44 4.59 -11.79 9.38
CA GLU A 44 5.87 -11.15 9.10
C GLU A 44 5.66 -9.72 8.61
N ASN A 45 4.80 -9.53 7.61
CA ASN A 45 4.52 -8.22 7.05
C ASN A 45 3.84 -7.30 8.08
N ALA A 46 2.94 -7.84 8.91
CA ALA A 46 2.33 -7.12 10.01
C ALA A 46 3.37 -6.59 11.02
N LEU A 47 4.38 -7.38 11.36
CA LEU A 47 5.47 -6.95 12.26
C LEU A 47 6.31 -5.82 11.64
N ILE A 48 6.58 -5.90 10.33
CA ILE A 48 7.29 -4.85 9.60
C ILE A 48 6.46 -3.57 9.57
N MET A 49 5.15 -3.68 9.31
CA MET A 49 4.23 -2.54 9.26
C MET A 49 4.16 -1.79 10.59
N MET A 50 4.18 -2.49 11.74
CA MET A 50 4.25 -1.80 13.04
C MET A 50 5.51 -0.92 13.17
N ARG A 51 6.63 -1.33 12.57
CA ARG A 51 7.87 -0.52 12.56
C ARG A 51 7.74 0.64 11.59
N VAL A 52 7.21 0.41 10.39
CA VAL A 52 6.91 1.46 9.39
C VAL A 52 6.05 2.56 9.99
N LEU A 53 4.94 2.19 10.66
CA LEU A 53 4.07 3.17 11.32
C LEU A 53 4.84 4.01 12.33
N LYS A 54 5.70 3.38 13.15
CA LYS A 54 6.53 4.09 14.12
C LYS A 54 7.51 5.06 13.44
N ASP A 55 8.24 4.60 12.44
CA ASP A 55 9.28 5.39 11.77
C ASP A 55 8.69 6.55 10.95
N PHE A 56 7.52 6.35 10.36
CA PHE A 56 6.85 7.37 9.56
C PHE A 56 6.11 8.42 10.41
N GLY A 57 6.01 8.22 11.73
CA GLY A 57 5.39 9.17 12.67
C GLY A 57 3.97 8.83 13.13
N PHE A 58 3.45 7.64 12.78
CA PHE A 58 2.15 7.11 13.20
C PHE A 58 2.22 6.16 14.40
N GLY A 59 3.38 6.01 15.05
CA GLY A 59 3.57 5.09 16.18
C GLY A 59 2.75 5.41 17.45
N GLY A 60 2.14 6.60 17.52
CA GLY A 60 1.22 6.98 18.61
C GLY A 60 -0.25 6.67 18.33
N LEU A 61 -0.59 6.16 17.13
CA LEU A 61 -1.94 5.72 16.82
C LEU A 61 -2.23 4.36 17.46
N ASP A 62 -3.47 4.17 17.90
CA ASP A 62 -3.95 2.88 18.43
C ASP A 62 -4.28 1.91 17.29
N ILE A 63 -3.28 1.56 16.49
CA ILE A 63 -3.39 0.59 15.40
C ILE A 63 -2.86 -0.74 15.90
N SER A 64 -3.75 -1.74 15.99
CA SER A 64 -3.36 -3.09 16.38
C SER A 64 -2.63 -3.81 15.25
N LYS A 65 -1.56 -4.56 15.60
CA LYS A 65 -0.89 -5.49 14.67
C LYS A 65 -1.87 -6.45 13.98
N ALA A 66 -2.93 -6.86 14.68
CA ALA A 66 -3.93 -7.79 14.15
C ALA A 66 -4.70 -7.22 12.95
N ALA A 67 -4.77 -5.89 12.83
CA ALA A 67 -5.38 -5.21 11.68
C ALA A 67 -4.64 -5.51 10.37
N PHE A 68 -3.34 -5.80 10.43
CA PHE A 68 -2.53 -6.18 9.25
C PHE A 68 -2.53 -7.68 8.95
N GLN A 69 -3.23 -8.49 9.75
CA GLN A 69 -3.29 -9.95 9.60
C GLN A 69 -4.70 -10.44 9.25
N THR A 70 -5.70 -9.61 9.53
CA THR A 70 -7.09 -9.94 9.31
C THR A 70 -7.50 -9.40 7.93
N PRO A 71 -8.18 -10.18 7.08
CA PRO A 71 -8.77 -9.66 5.85
C PRO A 71 -9.80 -8.54 6.12
N ASP A 72 -10.17 -7.81 5.06
CA ASP A 72 -11.24 -6.82 5.08
C ASP A 72 -11.01 -5.67 6.06
N GLN A 73 -9.74 -5.29 6.26
CA GLN A 73 -9.34 -4.13 7.05
C GLN A 73 -8.92 -2.99 6.14
N VAL A 74 -9.29 -1.78 6.57
CA VAL A 74 -8.85 -0.51 5.98
C VAL A 74 -8.26 0.33 7.11
N ILE A 75 -6.99 0.70 6.98
CA ILE A 75 -6.30 1.59 7.91
C ILE A 75 -5.94 2.88 7.17
N GLU A 76 -6.64 3.95 7.53
CA GLU A 76 -6.43 5.27 6.94
C GLU A 76 -5.29 6.01 7.64
N LEU A 77 -4.26 6.40 6.90
CA LEU A 77 -3.14 7.18 7.39
C LEU A 77 -3.18 8.59 6.80
N GLY A 78 -3.37 9.60 7.67
CA GLY A 78 -3.41 11.00 7.26
C GLY A 78 -4.80 11.47 6.86
N ARG A 79 -4.87 12.47 5.97
CA ARG A 79 -6.12 13.07 5.46
C ARG A 79 -5.92 13.54 4.02
N ALA A 80 -6.99 13.57 3.24
CA ALA A 80 -6.96 14.07 1.87
C ALA A 80 -6.41 15.52 1.82
N PRO A 81 -5.60 15.89 0.81
CA PRO A 81 -5.20 15.09 -0.36
C PRO A 81 -3.94 14.23 -0.16
N LEU A 82 -3.49 14.04 1.09
CA LEU A 82 -2.29 13.28 1.46
C LEU A 82 -2.68 12.08 2.36
N ARG A 83 -3.68 11.29 1.97
CA ARG A 83 -4.07 10.06 2.68
C ARG A 83 -3.42 8.84 2.02
N ASN A 84 -3.02 7.87 2.83
CA ASN A 84 -2.71 6.51 2.34
C ASN A 84 -3.65 5.53 3.04
N ASP A 85 -4.38 4.75 2.27
CA ASP A 85 -5.31 3.74 2.75
C ASP A 85 -4.62 2.37 2.63
N LEU A 86 -4.36 1.75 3.79
CA LEU A 86 -3.75 0.42 3.86
C LEU A 86 -4.85 -0.63 3.90
N LEU A 87 -4.87 -1.52 2.91
CA LEU A 87 -5.88 -2.54 2.71
C LEU A 87 -5.28 -3.92 2.98
N THR A 88 -6.04 -4.83 3.59
CA THR A 88 -5.65 -6.25 3.73
C THR A 88 -6.39 -7.19 2.79
N SER A 89 -7.39 -6.68 2.06
CA SER A 89 -8.11 -7.35 0.99
C SER A 89 -8.69 -6.32 0.02
N ILE A 90 -9.09 -6.78 -1.17
CA ILE A 90 -9.88 -6.01 -2.13
C ILE A 90 -11.01 -6.89 -2.66
N THR A 91 -12.15 -6.28 -2.97
CA THR A 91 -13.33 -7.03 -3.43
C THR A 91 -13.08 -7.69 -4.79
N GLY A 92 -13.33 -8.99 -4.86
CA GLY A 92 -13.35 -9.74 -6.12
C GLY A 92 -11.97 -10.13 -6.67
N VAL A 93 -10.89 -9.91 -5.92
CA VAL A 93 -9.52 -10.29 -6.29
C VAL A 93 -8.79 -10.78 -5.05
N SER A 94 -8.16 -11.95 -5.15
CA SER A 94 -7.35 -12.50 -4.05
C SER A 94 -6.03 -11.74 -3.89
N VAL A 95 -5.44 -11.76 -2.70
CA VAL A 95 -4.10 -11.19 -2.48
C VAL A 95 -3.08 -11.88 -3.38
N GLU A 96 -3.19 -13.19 -3.54
CA GLU A 96 -2.32 -13.99 -4.40
C GLU A 96 -2.41 -13.56 -5.86
N GLU A 97 -3.62 -13.36 -6.36
CA GLU A 97 -3.87 -12.87 -7.72
C GLU A 97 -3.29 -11.47 -7.92
N ALA A 98 -3.59 -10.53 -7.02
CA ALA A 98 -3.08 -9.16 -7.09
C ALA A 98 -1.54 -9.12 -7.09
N PHE A 99 -0.89 -9.94 -6.26
CA PHE A 99 0.56 -10.02 -6.21
C PHE A 99 1.17 -10.73 -7.42
N SER A 100 0.56 -11.80 -7.93
CA SER A 100 1.08 -12.58 -9.06
C SER A 100 0.96 -11.85 -10.41
N THR A 101 -0.01 -10.94 -10.52
CA THR A 101 -0.28 -10.16 -11.74
C THR A 101 0.14 -8.69 -11.60
N ARG A 102 0.89 -8.35 -10.54
CA ARG A 102 1.43 -7.00 -10.35
C ARG A 102 2.48 -6.65 -11.40
N GLU A 103 2.53 -5.39 -11.75
CA GLU A 103 3.54 -4.79 -12.62
C GLU A 103 4.43 -3.82 -11.82
N THR A 104 5.55 -3.40 -12.41
CA THR A 104 6.48 -2.44 -11.79
C THR A 104 6.34 -1.08 -12.46
N ALA A 105 6.14 -0.03 -11.67
CA ALA A 105 6.11 1.36 -12.10
C ALA A 105 7.03 2.22 -11.22
N GLU A 106 7.05 3.53 -11.49
CA GLU A 106 7.80 4.51 -10.73
C GLU A 106 6.89 5.63 -10.20
N ILE A 107 7.07 6.00 -8.93
CA ILE A 107 6.52 7.23 -8.34
C ILE A 107 7.68 8.21 -8.15
N GLY A 108 7.79 9.18 -9.05
CA GLY A 108 8.98 10.03 -9.11
C GLY A 108 10.17 9.21 -9.62
N GLU A 109 11.16 8.96 -8.76
CA GLU A 109 12.35 8.14 -9.05
C GLU A 109 12.36 6.79 -8.30
N SER A 110 11.27 6.48 -7.59
CA SER A 110 11.17 5.32 -6.71
C SER A 110 10.28 4.24 -7.34
N ALA A 111 10.86 3.04 -7.54
CA ALA A 111 10.13 1.89 -8.06
C ALA A 111 9.04 1.42 -7.08
N CYS A 112 7.89 0.99 -7.60
CA CYS A 112 6.79 0.44 -6.82
C CYS A 112 6.09 -0.69 -7.60
N SER A 113 5.51 -1.64 -6.86
CA SER A 113 4.59 -2.62 -7.44
C SER A 113 3.18 -2.05 -7.51
N TYR A 114 2.53 -2.13 -8.67
CA TYR A 114 1.14 -1.74 -8.86
C TYR A 114 0.35 -2.88 -9.50
N TRP A 115 -0.96 -2.90 -9.26
CA TRP A 115 -1.86 -3.85 -9.89
C TRP A 115 -3.07 -3.11 -10.45
N VAL A 116 -3.39 -3.42 -11.71
CA VAL A 116 -4.58 -2.93 -12.41
C VAL A 116 -5.46 -4.14 -12.71
N ARG A 117 -6.77 -3.98 -12.53
CA ARG A 117 -7.72 -5.01 -12.96
C ARG A 117 -7.63 -5.18 -14.47
N THR A 118 -7.02 -6.27 -14.91
CA THR A 118 -7.11 -6.74 -16.29
C THR A 118 -8.55 -7.14 -16.59
N ARG A 119 -9.05 -6.70 -17.75
CA ARG A 119 -10.46 -6.85 -18.16
C ARG A 119 -10.91 -8.31 -18.23
#